data_AF-A0A820FN01-F1
#
_entry.id   AF-A0A820FN01-F1
#
_cell.length_a   1.000
_cell.length_b   1.000
_cell.length_c   1.000
_cell.angle_alpha   90.00
_cell.angle_beta   90.00
_cell.angle_gamma   90.00
#
_symmetry.space_group_name_H-M   'P 1'
#
loop_
_entity.id
_entity.type
_entity.pdbx_description
1 polymer ?
#
loop_
_entity_poly.entity_id
_entity_poly.type
_entity_poly.pdbx_seq_one_letter_code
_entity_poly.pdbx_strand_id
1 'polypeptide(L)'
;MTSISKSSTTISDFYYLCRNGLIDKVREQLLNMTLDEIDQIEGNGSTALHAACYYGHTEIVKLLLDKGASRSIKNMHKCLPCDEAQKDEIKRLFIRQSGTRFSNDGSAYIDWMKCDAEAESRASDYRFRHIGFGWNNKNIDDRLKYIKDEMSHTENDRIKTFINQAQQDPHFLLKAYTVESDFYIKLNKDLATRRFDQGTHFGITYFIDFFYNNPAFASLSFKGKVYRGTCMTHDDFKQFSVGGKVMNKVFMSTTKDRKMGEQLATKHLTYREKQHGENVKLSALCTYEIINDRTGLDIEGISEYKNEKEVLIGTLTTFKITTIRQIARNYAEIDFRECEQVNSHDDDDFDDD
;
A
#
# COMPACT_ATOMS: atom_id res chain seq x y z
N MET A 1 31.62 -38.80 -24.06
CA MET A 1 32.44 -37.81 -23.34
C MET A 1 31.63 -36.54 -23.21
N THR A 2 30.82 -36.48 -22.17
CA THR A 2 30.01 -35.32 -21.76
C THR A 2 30.95 -34.31 -21.10
N SER A 3 31.15 -33.16 -21.74
CA SER A 3 31.93 -32.07 -21.15
C SER A 3 31.13 -31.39 -20.05
N ILE A 4 31.56 -31.66 -18.82
CA ILE A 4 31.12 -31.01 -17.58
C ILE A 4 31.61 -29.54 -17.55
N SER A 5 30.67 -28.67 -17.17
CA SER A 5 30.76 -27.30 -16.64
C SER A 5 32.09 -26.53 -16.71
N LYS A 6 32.05 -25.37 -17.37
CA LYS A 6 32.76 -24.18 -16.88
C LYS A 6 31.71 -23.27 -16.21
N SER A 7 31.75 -23.13 -14.89
CA SER A 7 31.05 -22.03 -14.23
C SER A 7 31.72 -20.73 -14.66
N SER A 8 31.03 -19.90 -15.43
CA SER A 8 31.53 -18.58 -15.77
C SER A 8 31.43 -17.70 -14.52
N THR A 9 32.58 -17.42 -13.92
CA THR A 9 32.77 -16.51 -12.79
C THR A 9 32.60 -15.03 -13.17
N THR A 10 32.08 -14.74 -14.38
CA THR A 10 31.87 -13.40 -14.91
C THR A 10 30.46 -12.92 -14.56
N ILE A 11 30.41 -11.82 -13.82
CA ILE A 11 29.18 -11.04 -13.60
C ILE A 11 28.53 -10.64 -14.93
N SER A 12 27.21 -10.49 -14.98
CA SER A 12 26.54 -10.07 -16.22
C SER A 12 27.04 -8.70 -16.70
N ASP A 13 27.01 -8.49 -18.01
CA ASP A 13 27.42 -7.20 -18.61
C ASP A 13 26.56 -6.05 -18.07
N PHE A 14 25.24 -6.25 -17.99
CA PHE A 14 24.33 -5.22 -17.48
C PHE A 14 24.63 -4.84 -16.02
N TYR A 15 24.89 -5.84 -15.16
CA TYR A 15 25.34 -5.60 -13.79
C TYR A 15 26.65 -4.82 -13.76
N TYR A 16 27.61 -5.17 -14.61
CA TYR A 16 28.89 -4.45 -14.73
C TYR A 16 28.69 -2.99 -15.15
N LEU A 17 27.81 -2.70 -16.11
CA LEU A 17 27.50 -1.33 -16.52
C LEU A 17 26.92 -0.50 -15.35
N CYS A 18 25.96 -1.07 -14.62
CA CYS A 18 25.33 -0.44 -13.46
C CYS A 18 26.32 -0.21 -12.33
N ARG A 19 27.17 -1.19 -12.04
CA ARG A 19 28.26 -1.11 -11.04
C ARG A 19 29.24 0.02 -11.33
N ASN A 20 29.63 0.19 -12.59
CA ASN A 20 30.65 1.16 -12.99
C ASN A 20 30.10 2.53 -13.39
N GLY A 21 28.79 2.77 -13.26
CA GLY A 21 28.20 4.08 -13.51
C GLY A 21 28.10 4.44 -15.00
N LEU A 22 28.09 3.45 -15.91
CA LEU A 22 28.10 3.66 -17.36
C LEU A 22 26.70 4.00 -17.89
N ILE A 23 26.18 5.16 -17.47
CA ILE A 23 24.79 5.60 -17.64
C ILE A 23 24.25 5.48 -19.08
N ASP A 24 25.03 5.88 -20.08
CA ASP A 24 24.55 5.89 -21.48
C ASP A 24 24.38 4.48 -22.02
N LYS A 25 25.29 3.56 -21.67
CA LYS A 25 25.18 2.14 -22.03
C LYS A 25 24.04 1.46 -21.28
N VAL A 26 23.83 1.81 -20.00
CA VAL A 26 22.67 1.34 -19.23
C VAL A 26 21.37 1.77 -19.89
N ARG A 27 21.26 3.04 -20.33
CA ARG A 27 20.07 3.53 -21.04
C ARG A 27 19.83 2.76 -22.33
N GLU A 28 20.86 2.55 -23.14
CA GLU A 28 20.77 1.81 -24.40
C GLU A 28 20.27 0.38 -24.16
N GLN A 29 20.87 -0.35 -23.21
CA GLN A 29 20.52 -1.73 -22.94
C GLN A 29 19.11 -1.86 -22.35
N LEU A 30 18.71 -0.95 -21.46
CA LEU A 30 17.37 -0.91 -20.85
C LEU A 30 16.21 -0.71 -21.85
N LEU A 31 16.48 -0.31 -23.10
CA LEU A 31 15.44 -0.19 -24.12
C LEU A 31 14.85 -1.54 -24.51
N ASN A 32 15.67 -2.61 -24.44
CA ASN A 32 15.31 -3.93 -24.98
C ASN A 32 15.26 -5.04 -23.90
N MET A 33 15.47 -4.69 -22.62
CA MET A 33 15.44 -5.67 -21.53
C MET A 33 14.03 -5.86 -20.97
N THR A 34 13.73 -7.12 -20.65
CA THR A 34 12.58 -7.54 -19.83
C THR A 34 12.86 -7.32 -18.34
N LEU A 35 11.80 -7.34 -17.52
CA LEU A 35 11.95 -7.23 -16.06
C LEU A 35 12.80 -8.36 -15.47
N ASP A 36 12.66 -9.59 -15.98
CA ASP A 36 13.44 -10.74 -15.50
C ASP A 36 14.93 -10.58 -15.78
N GLU A 37 15.29 -9.97 -16.92
CA GLU A 37 16.68 -9.66 -17.25
C GLU A 37 17.24 -8.51 -16.39
N ILE A 38 16.42 -7.49 -16.09
CA ILE A 38 16.80 -6.37 -15.21
C ILE A 38 17.05 -6.87 -13.78
N ASP A 39 16.21 -7.79 -13.31
CA ASP A 39 16.24 -8.36 -11.96
C ASP A 39 17.11 -9.61 -11.84
N GLN A 40 17.91 -9.92 -12.87
CA GLN A 40 18.85 -11.03 -12.85
C GLN A 40 19.79 -10.93 -11.63
N ILE A 41 19.90 -12.04 -10.89
CA ILE A 41 20.76 -12.15 -9.72
C ILE A 41 22.16 -12.64 -10.11
N GLU A 42 23.18 -12.01 -9.55
CA GLU A 42 24.58 -12.40 -9.68
C GLU A 42 24.97 -13.51 -8.69
N GLY A 43 26.22 -13.99 -8.76
CA GLY A 43 26.73 -15.06 -7.91
C GLY A 43 26.67 -14.79 -6.39
N ASN A 44 26.52 -13.53 -5.96
CA ASN A 44 26.31 -13.14 -4.56
C ASN A 44 24.83 -12.80 -4.23
N GLY A 45 23.90 -13.11 -5.15
CA GLY A 45 22.48 -12.78 -5.06
C GLY A 45 22.14 -11.31 -5.32
N SER A 46 23.12 -10.46 -5.66
CA SER A 46 22.86 -9.04 -5.95
C SER A 46 22.31 -8.85 -7.36
N THR A 47 21.41 -7.88 -7.51
CA THR A 47 20.91 -7.42 -8.82
C THR A 47 21.66 -6.18 -9.29
N ALA A 48 21.45 -5.75 -10.54
CA ALA A 48 21.98 -4.48 -11.05
C ALA A 48 21.58 -3.28 -10.18
N LEU A 49 20.38 -3.29 -9.59
CA LEU A 49 19.91 -2.26 -8.68
C LEU A 49 20.71 -2.22 -7.36
N HIS A 50 21.12 -3.38 -6.82
CA HIS A 50 22.02 -3.42 -5.66
C HIS A 50 23.35 -2.74 -5.99
N ALA A 51 23.93 -3.03 -7.15
CA ALA A 51 25.18 -2.41 -7.57
C ALA A 51 25.04 -0.89 -7.71
N ALA A 52 24.01 -0.41 -8.41
CA ALA A 52 23.78 1.02 -8.57
C ALA A 52 23.61 1.74 -7.21
N CYS A 53 22.93 1.11 -6.25
CA CYS A 53 22.76 1.64 -4.90
C CYS A 53 24.09 1.67 -4.12
N TYR A 54 24.83 0.56 -4.11
CA TYR A 54 26.09 0.41 -3.39
C TYR A 54 27.18 1.36 -3.87
N TYR A 55 27.25 1.58 -5.19
CA TYR A 55 28.26 2.47 -5.79
C TYR A 55 27.77 3.93 -5.91
N GLY A 56 26.56 4.25 -5.45
CA GLY A 56 26.08 5.63 -5.36
C GLY A 56 25.62 6.27 -6.67
N HIS A 57 25.28 5.46 -7.68
CA HIS A 57 24.88 5.90 -9.01
C HIS A 57 23.41 6.30 -9.05
N THR A 58 23.06 7.42 -8.40
CA THR A 58 21.68 7.90 -8.20
C THR A 58 20.84 7.93 -9.49
N GLU A 59 21.41 8.36 -10.62
CA GLU A 59 20.69 8.42 -11.90
C GLU A 59 20.42 7.03 -12.50
N ILE A 60 21.33 6.07 -12.32
CA ILE A 60 21.11 4.67 -12.70
C ILE A 60 20.02 4.07 -11.81
N VAL A 61 20.05 4.35 -10.50
CA VAL A 61 18.99 3.90 -9.59
C VAL A 61 17.63 4.40 -10.07
N LYS A 62 17.49 5.69 -10.39
CA LYS A 62 16.22 6.23 -10.93
C LYS A 62 15.79 5.50 -12.20
N LEU A 63 16.67 5.35 -13.19
CA LEU A 63 16.35 4.63 -14.43
C LEU A 63 15.89 3.19 -14.20
N LEU A 64 16.57 2.45 -13.32
CA LEU A 64 16.21 1.07 -13.00
C LEU A 64 14.83 1.02 -12.31
N LEU A 65 14.57 1.91 -11.35
CA LEU A 65 13.28 1.97 -10.66
C LEU A 65 12.14 2.40 -11.62
N ASP A 66 12.40 3.36 -12.52
CA ASP A 66 11.46 3.81 -13.56
C ASP A 66 11.14 2.69 -14.55
N LYS A 67 12.13 1.84 -14.86
CA LYS A 67 11.94 0.62 -15.66
C LYS A 67 11.32 -0.54 -14.89
N GLY A 68 10.99 -0.34 -13.61
CA GLY A 68 10.29 -1.32 -12.81
C GLY A 68 11.19 -2.41 -12.23
N ALA A 69 12.49 -2.17 -12.03
CA ALA A 69 13.37 -3.08 -11.28
C ALA A 69 12.81 -3.39 -9.88
N SER A 70 13.02 -4.59 -9.38
CA SER A 70 12.55 -5.02 -8.07
C SER A 70 13.29 -4.33 -6.93
N ARG A 71 12.50 -3.70 -6.07
CA ARG A 71 12.94 -3.11 -4.79
C ARG A 71 13.10 -4.17 -3.69
N SER A 72 12.57 -5.37 -3.90
CA SER A 72 12.27 -6.33 -2.83
C SER A 72 13.13 -7.60 -2.86
N ILE A 73 14.01 -7.76 -3.86
CA ILE A 73 14.96 -8.89 -3.95
C ILE A 73 16.06 -8.70 -2.91
N LYS A 74 16.31 -9.74 -2.10
CA LYS A 74 17.39 -9.75 -1.12
C LYS A 74 18.62 -10.45 -1.69
N ASN A 75 19.80 -9.87 -1.50
CA ASN A 75 21.06 -10.54 -1.79
C ASN A 75 21.36 -11.66 -0.77
N MET A 76 22.49 -12.36 -0.92
CA MET A 76 22.89 -13.43 0.01
C MET A 76 23.15 -12.94 1.45
N HIS A 77 23.36 -11.63 1.65
CA HIS A 77 23.47 -11.00 2.98
C HIS A 77 22.11 -10.61 3.57
N LYS A 78 20.99 -10.95 2.91
CA LYS A 78 19.62 -10.59 3.27
C LYS A 78 19.32 -9.08 3.18
N CYS A 79 20.18 -8.32 2.52
CA CYS A 79 20.02 -6.88 2.30
C CYS A 79 19.18 -6.63 1.05
N LEU A 80 18.28 -5.64 1.13
CA LEU A 80 17.60 -5.04 -0.01
C LEU A 80 18.55 -4.09 -0.74
N PRO A 81 18.26 -3.70 -2.01
CA PRO A 81 19.08 -2.72 -2.71
C PRO A 81 19.24 -1.40 -1.94
N CYS A 82 18.18 -0.94 -1.27
CA CYS A 82 18.20 0.30 -0.49
C CYS A 82 19.01 0.21 0.81
N ASP A 83 19.17 -0.99 1.39
CA ASP A 83 19.98 -1.20 2.58
C ASP A 83 21.47 -0.96 2.26
N GLU A 84 21.87 -1.31 1.03
CA GLU A 84 23.23 -1.12 0.49
C GLU A 84 23.45 0.30 -0.06
N ALA A 85 22.45 1.19 -0.03
CA ALA A 85 22.57 2.50 -0.65
C ALA A 85 23.67 3.37 -0.02
N GLN A 86 24.63 3.79 -0.83
CA GLN A 86 25.78 4.62 -0.42
C GLN A 86 25.35 6.00 0.12
N LYS A 87 24.24 6.53 -0.41
CA LYS A 87 23.75 7.89 -0.13
C LYS A 87 22.33 7.86 0.41
N ASP A 88 22.02 8.73 1.35
CA ASP A 88 20.66 8.85 1.89
C ASP A 88 19.64 9.31 0.83
N GLU A 89 20.06 10.08 -0.17
CA GLU A 89 19.20 10.47 -1.30
C GLU A 89 18.71 9.25 -2.08
N ILE A 90 19.55 8.21 -2.22
CA ILE A 90 19.20 6.96 -2.89
C ILE A 90 18.19 6.21 -2.04
N LYS A 91 18.40 6.11 -0.71
CA LYS A 91 17.44 5.47 0.21
C LYS A 91 16.05 6.08 0.10
N ARG A 92 15.96 7.41 -0.06
CA ARG A 92 14.68 8.12 -0.23
C ARG A 92 13.94 7.74 -1.51
N LEU A 93 14.63 7.29 -2.56
CA LEU A 93 13.98 6.80 -3.78
C LEU A 93 13.19 5.50 -3.54
N PHE A 94 13.48 4.78 -2.47
CA PHE A 94 12.77 3.53 -2.11
C PHE A 94 11.60 3.76 -1.14
N ILE A 95 11.27 5.00 -0.83
CA ILE A 95 10.04 5.35 -0.11
C ILE A 95 9.00 5.77 -1.14
N ARG A 96 7.79 5.26 -1.01
CA ARG A 96 6.69 5.54 -1.91
C ARG A 96 6.50 7.05 -2.05
N GLN A 97 6.57 7.54 -3.27
CA GLN A 97 6.15 8.87 -3.63
C GLN A 97 4.63 8.88 -3.61
N SER A 98 4.05 9.08 -2.41
CA SER A 98 2.62 9.23 -2.21
C SER A 98 2.07 10.20 -3.26
N GLY A 99 1.38 9.66 -4.26
CA GLY A 99 0.64 10.44 -5.22
C GLY A 99 -0.45 11.15 -4.46
N THR A 100 -0.19 12.39 -4.06
CA THR A 100 -1.22 13.30 -3.55
C THR A 100 -2.30 13.40 -4.64
N ARG A 101 -3.48 12.83 -4.40
CA ARG A 101 -4.66 13.19 -5.20
C ARG A 101 -5.57 14.04 -4.32
N PHE A 102 -5.36 15.35 -4.41
CA PHE A 102 -6.43 16.31 -4.23
C PHE A 102 -7.39 16.15 -5.40
N SER A 103 -8.69 16.29 -5.14
CA SER A 103 -9.63 16.59 -6.22
C SER A 103 -9.32 17.97 -6.78
N ASN A 104 -9.65 18.20 -8.05
CA ASN A 104 -9.46 19.48 -8.72
C ASN A 104 -10.24 20.65 -8.06
N ASP A 105 -11.15 20.36 -7.12
CA ASP A 105 -11.91 21.34 -6.34
C ASP A 105 -11.20 21.81 -5.06
N GLY A 106 -10.00 21.31 -4.77
CA GLY A 106 -9.23 21.72 -3.59
C GLY A 106 -9.66 21.07 -2.28
N SER A 107 -10.62 20.14 -2.28
CA SER A 107 -10.89 19.30 -1.11
C SER A 107 -9.77 18.27 -0.92
N ALA A 108 -9.27 18.16 0.31
CA ALA A 108 -8.34 17.11 0.68
C ALA A 108 -9.15 15.82 0.80
N TYR A 109 -8.75 14.78 0.08
CA TYR A 109 -9.29 13.46 0.30
C TYR A 109 -8.83 12.98 1.67
N ILE A 110 -9.69 13.09 2.68
CA ILE A 110 -9.40 12.57 4.01
C ILE A 110 -9.89 11.14 4.04
N ASP A 111 -9.03 10.26 4.52
CA ASP A 111 -9.32 8.83 4.57
C ASP A 111 -10.53 8.50 5.46
N TRP A 112 -10.99 9.46 6.27
CA TRP A 112 -12.03 9.31 7.29
C TRP A 112 -13.27 10.15 7.03
N MET A 113 -14.42 9.64 7.47
CA MET A 113 -15.64 10.41 7.71
C MET A 113 -16.14 10.21 9.13
N LYS A 114 -16.96 11.15 9.60
CA LYS A 114 -17.74 10.96 10.83
C LYS A 114 -18.57 9.69 10.73
N CYS A 115 -18.62 8.96 11.85
CA CYS A 115 -19.34 7.70 11.96
C CYS A 115 -20.31 7.82 13.14
N ASP A 116 -21.62 7.82 12.84
CA ASP A 116 -22.66 7.67 13.84
C ASP A 116 -22.87 6.19 14.19
N ALA A 117 -23.71 5.92 15.20
CA ALA A 117 -23.94 4.56 15.70
C ALA A 117 -24.54 3.64 14.62
N GLU A 118 -25.41 4.15 13.76
CA GLU A 118 -26.06 3.36 12.71
C GLU A 118 -25.04 3.00 11.60
N ALA A 119 -24.22 3.96 11.17
CA ALA A 119 -23.13 3.73 10.23
C ALA A 119 -22.09 2.76 10.79
N GLU A 120 -21.76 2.87 12.08
CA GLU A 120 -20.86 1.95 12.76
C GLU A 120 -21.41 0.52 12.79
N SER A 121 -22.69 0.35 13.13
CA SER A 121 -23.36 -0.95 13.13
C SER A 121 -23.32 -1.58 11.74
N ARG A 122 -23.72 -0.84 10.69
CA ARG A 122 -23.66 -1.32 9.30
C ARG A 122 -22.25 -1.68 8.85
N ALA A 123 -21.26 -0.88 9.26
CA ALA A 123 -19.87 -1.13 8.93
C ALA A 123 -19.34 -2.37 9.65
N SER A 124 -19.64 -2.53 10.95
CA SER A 124 -19.33 -3.72 11.74
C SER A 124 -19.91 -4.97 11.09
N ASP A 125 -21.20 -4.93 10.80
CA ASP A 125 -21.90 -5.96 10.05
C ASP A 125 -21.21 -6.30 8.73
N TYR A 126 -20.81 -5.31 7.92
CA TYR A 126 -20.15 -5.60 6.65
C TYR A 126 -18.78 -6.26 6.83
N ARG A 127 -17.97 -5.81 7.80
CA ARG A 127 -16.62 -6.36 8.06
C ARG A 127 -16.68 -7.76 8.66
N PHE A 128 -17.67 -8.02 9.50
CA PHE A 128 -17.71 -9.22 10.35
C PHE A 128 -18.80 -10.23 9.95
N ARG A 129 -19.79 -9.87 9.14
CA ARG A 129 -20.67 -10.87 8.54
C ARG A 129 -19.80 -11.86 7.77
N HIS A 130 -19.92 -13.14 8.11
CA HIS A 130 -19.67 -14.17 7.11
C HIS A 130 -20.61 -13.87 5.96
N ILE A 131 -20.09 -13.56 4.77
CA ILE A 131 -20.90 -13.57 3.55
C ILE A 131 -21.21 -15.05 3.26
N GLY A 132 -22.14 -15.60 4.06
CA GLY A 132 -22.61 -16.98 4.03
C GLY A 132 -23.53 -17.28 2.85
N PHE A 133 -23.72 -16.33 1.94
CA PHE A 133 -24.39 -16.57 0.66
C PHE A 133 -23.38 -16.40 -0.48
N GLY A 134 -22.69 -17.50 -0.81
CA GLY A 134 -21.97 -17.64 -2.08
C GLY A 134 -20.44 -17.67 -2.03
N TRP A 135 -19.81 -17.70 -0.85
CA TRP A 135 -18.41 -18.16 -0.74
C TRP A 135 -18.40 -19.68 -0.92
N ASN A 136 -18.44 -20.14 -2.17
CA ASN A 136 -17.94 -21.46 -2.52
C ASN A 136 -16.63 -21.28 -3.29
N ASN A 137 -15.71 -22.23 -3.17
CA ASN A 137 -14.43 -22.22 -3.89
C ASN A 137 -14.58 -22.19 -5.43
N LYS A 138 -15.80 -22.28 -5.95
CA LYS A 138 -16.13 -22.43 -7.37
C LYS A 138 -16.12 -21.08 -8.13
N ASN A 139 -15.88 -19.92 -7.49
CA ASN A 139 -15.81 -18.65 -8.23
C ASN A 139 -14.74 -17.63 -7.78
N ILE A 140 -13.63 -18.08 -7.18
CA ILE A 140 -12.42 -17.24 -7.01
C ILE A 140 -11.92 -16.77 -8.38
N ASP A 141 -11.96 -17.63 -9.39
CA ASP A 141 -11.53 -17.31 -10.76
C ASP A 141 -12.39 -16.22 -11.41
N ASP A 142 -13.71 -16.24 -11.24
CA ASP A 142 -14.60 -15.19 -11.77
C ASP A 142 -14.38 -13.84 -11.08
N ARG A 143 -14.13 -13.85 -9.76
CA ARG A 143 -13.82 -12.64 -9.00
C ARG A 143 -12.47 -12.06 -9.41
N LEU A 144 -11.45 -12.91 -9.52
CA LEU A 144 -10.14 -12.53 -10.04
C LEU A 144 -10.27 -12.01 -11.45
N LYS A 145 -11.02 -12.68 -12.33
CA LYS A 145 -11.29 -12.25 -13.71
C LYS A 145 -11.85 -10.83 -13.75
N TYR A 146 -12.87 -10.52 -12.93
CA TYR A 146 -13.40 -9.15 -12.89
C TYR A 146 -12.31 -8.16 -12.47
N ILE A 147 -11.55 -8.46 -11.41
CA ILE A 147 -10.43 -7.61 -10.98
C ILE A 147 -9.42 -7.44 -12.14
N LYS A 148 -9.13 -8.50 -12.91
CA LYS A 148 -8.27 -8.43 -14.10
C LYS A 148 -8.85 -7.50 -15.16
N ASP A 149 -10.13 -7.63 -15.47
CA ASP A 149 -10.81 -6.86 -16.51
C ASP A 149 -10.81 -5.35 -16.16
N GLU A 150 -11.10 -5.00 -14.91
CA GLU A 150 -11.03 -3.62 -14.40
C GLU A 150 -9.63 -2.99 -14.46
N MET A 151 -8.62 -3.85 -14.37
CA MET A 151 -7.20 -3.47 -14.38
C MET A 151 -6.56 -3.61 -15.75
N SER A 152 -7.24 -4.19 -16.74
CA SER A 152 -6.69 -4.53 -18.07
C SER A 152 -6.18 -3.30 -18.85
N HIS A 153 -6.71 -2.12 -18.54
CA HIS A 153 -6.31 -0.83 -19.12
C HIS A 153 -5.01 -0.27 -18.53
N THR A 154 -4.38 -0.93 -17.55
CA THR A 154 -3.11 -0.46 -17.01
C THR A 154 -1.98 -0.63 -18.02
N GLU A 155 -1.19 0.42 -18.25
CA GLU A 155 0.04 0.34 -19.06
C GLU A 155 1.22 -0.23 -18.28
N ASN A 156 1.05 -0.53 -16.99
CA ASN A 156 2.12 -1.04 -16.14
C ASN A 156 2.23 -2.58 -16.23
N ASP A 157 3.25 -3.05 -16.93
CA ASP A 157 3.49 -4.48 -17.17
C ASP A 157 3.69 -5.28 -15.87
N ARG A 158 4.22 -4.67 -14.82
CA ARG A 158 4.41 -5.33 -13.53
C ARG A 158 3.10 -5.65 -12.84
N ILE A 159 2.11 -4.74 -12.96
CA ILE A 159 0.77 -4.98 -12.45
C ILE A 159 0.11 -6.13 -13.22
N LYS A 160 0.23 -6.14 -14.55
CA LYS A 160 -0.30 -7.25 -15.39
C LYS A 160 0.28 -8.59 -14.93
N THR A 161 1.60 -8.65 -14.68
CA THR A 161 2.27 -9.84 -14.16
C THR A 161 1.69 -10.29 -12.81
N PHE A 162 1.56 -9.38 -11.85
CA PHE A 162 1.01 -9.71 -10.53
C PHE A 162 -0.46 -10.16 -10.60
N ILE A 163 -1.29 -9.48 -11.39
CA ILE A 163 -2.68 -9.90 -11.62
C ILE A 163 -2.71 -11.32 -12.23
N ASN A 164 -1.82 -11.62 -13.17
CA ASN A 164 -1.76 -12.95 -13.78
C ASN A 164 -1.37 -14.03 -12.77
N GLN A 165 -0.41 -13.74 -11.90
CA GLN A 165 0.05 -14.63 -10.83
C GLN A 165 -0.98 -14.81 -9.70
N ALA A 166 -1.90 -13.85 -9.52
CA ALA A 166 -2.92 -13.90 -8.48
C ALA A 166 -3.87 -15.11 -8.55
N GLN A 167 -3.99 -15.76 -9.72
CA GLN A 167 -4.75 -17.01 -9.86
C GLN A 167 -4.10 -18.19 -9.14
N GLN A 168 -2.77 -18.20 -9.07
CA GLN A 168 -2.02 -19.26 -8.41
C GLN A 168 -1.74 -18.91 -6.95
N ASP A 169 -1.47 -17.64 -6.69
CA ASP A 169 -1.19 -17.12 -5.35
C ASP A 169 -1.92 -15.77 -5.10
N PRO A 170 -3.00 -15.77 -4.31
CA PRO A 170 -3.76 -14.59 -3.88
C PRO A 170 -2.93 -13.39 -3.41
N HIS A 171 -1.73 -13.61 -2.83
CA HIS A 171 -0.88 -12.53 -2.32
C HIS A 171 -0.43 -11.54 -3.40
N PHE A 172 -0.41 -11.96 -4.67
CA PHE A 172 -0.09 -11.06 -5.76
C PHE A 172 -1.13 -9.96 -5.98
N LEU A 173 -2.38 -10.09 -5.49
CA LEU A 173 -3.32 -8.97 -5.47
C LEU A 173 -2.90 -7.87 -4.49
N LEU A 174 -2.43 -8.24 -3.29
CA LEU A 174 -1.87 -7.29 -2.34
C LEU A 174 -0.59 -6.67 -2.90
N LYS A 175 0.23 -7.47 -3.59
CA LYS A 175 1.41 -6.97 -4.28
C LYS A 175 1.04 -5.93 -5.34
N ALA A 176 0.07 -6.22 -6.20
CA ALA A 176 -0.46 -5.28 -7.19
C ALA A 176 -1.02 -4.00 -6.56
N TYR A 177 -1.69 -4.10 -5.41
CA TYR A 177 -2.15 -2.95 -4.62
C TYR A 177 -1.00 -2.05 -4.14
N THR A 178 0.13 -2.62 -3.74
CA THR A 178 1.27 -1.86 -3.20
C THR A 178 2.19 -1.21 -4.23
N VAL A 179 2.11 -1.63 -5.51
CA VAL A 179 2.92 -1.02 -6.57
C VAL A 179 2.46 0.41 -6.79
N GLU A 180 3.41 1.34 -6.92
CA GLU A 180 3.14 2.72 -7.36
C GLU A 180 2.47 2.69 -8.72
N SER A 181 1.16 2.85 -8.71
CA SER A 181 0.34 2.66 -9.88
C SER A 181 -1.00 3.36 -9.74
N ASP A 182 -1.67 3.51 -10.88
CA ASP A 182 -3.06 3.94 -10.90
C ASP A 182 -4.00 2.96 -10.21
N PHE A 183 -3.61 1.71 -9.92
CA PHE A 183 -4.52 0.76 -9.30
C PHE A 183 -4.90 1.15 -7.86
N TYR A 184 -3.91 1.33 -6.97
CA TYR A 184 -4.15 1.84 -5.61
C TYR A 184 -5.00 3.11 -5.65
N ILE A 185 -4.67 4.01 -6.57
CA ILE A 185 -5.29 5.34 -6.60
C ILE A 185 -6.71 5.29 -7.16
N LYS A 186 -6.96 4.54 -8.25
CA LYS A 186 -8.28 4.33 -8.83
C LYS A 186 -9.17 3.60 -7.84
N LEU A 187 -8.69 2.50 -7.25
CA LEU A 187 -9.43 1.71 -6.27
C LEU A 187 -9.87 2.58 -5.09
N ASN A 188 -8.93 3.30 -4.48
CA ASN A 188 -9.26 4.15 -3.33
C ASN A 188 -10.19 5.30 -3.74
N LYS A 189 -9.99 5.95 -4.88
CA LYS A 189 -10.89 7.02 -5.38
C LYS A 189 -12.32 6.53 -5.58
N ASP A 190 -12.48 5.35 -6.18
CA ASP A 190 -13.79 4.74 -6.41
C ASP A 190 -14.44 4.38 -5.06
N LEU A 191 -13.68 3.88 -4.09
CA LEU A 191 -14.17 3.57 -2.74
C LEU A 191 -14.69 4.79 -1.96
N ALA A 192 -14.08 5.98 -2.06
CA ALA A 192 -14.65 7.17 -1.39
C ALA A 192 -15.99 7.60 -1.94
N THR A 193 -16.03 7.67 -3.28
CA THR A 193 -17.04 8.40 -4.02
C THR A 193 -18.34 7.60 -4.11
N ARG A 194 -18.24 6.29 -3.89
CA ARG A 194 -19.39 5.38 -3.88
C ARG A 194 -20.35 5.66 -2.72
N ARG A 195 -21.63 5.52 -3.06
CA ARG A 195 -22.71 5.24 -2.12
C ARG A 195 -22.91 3.73 -2.10
N PHE A 196 -22.89 3.12 -0.91
CA PHE A 196 -22.97 1.65 -0.74
C PHE A 196 -24.40 1.09 -0.97
N ASP A 197 -25.35 1.93 -1.37
CA ASP A 197 -26.79 1.64 -1.51
C ASP A 197 -27.18 1.18 -2.94
N GLN A 198 -26.31 1.30 -3.93
CA GLN A 198 -26.60 0.90 -5.31
C GLN A 198 -26.03 -0.49 -5.59
N GLY A 199 -26.87 -1.52 -5.47
CA GLY A 199 -26.56 -2.96 -5.53
C GLY A 199 -26.04 -3.52 -6.86
N THR A 200 -25.16 -2.82 -7.57
CA THR A 200 -24.47 -3.32 -8.76
C THR A 200 -23.16 -4.02 -8.37
N HIS A 201 -23.00 -5.28 -8.78
CA HIS A 201 -21.78 -6.06 -8.56
C HIS A 201 -20.62 -5.49 -9.38
N PHE A 202 -19.62 -4.91 -8.69
CA PHE A 202 -18.41 -4.36 -9.31
C PHE A 202 -17.15 -5.02 -8.73
N GLY A 203 -16.08 -5.10 -9.50
CA GLY A 203 -14.80 -5.74 -9.16
C GLY A 203 -14.16 -5.24 -7.88
N ILE A 204 -14.44 -3.98 -7.56
CA ILE A 204 -13.99 -3.35 -6.33
C ILE A 204 -14.62 -3.99 -5.09
N THR A 205 -15.90 -4.41 -5.14
CA THR A 205 -16.50 -5.14 -4.01
C THR A 205 -15.91 -6.54 -3.88
N TYR A 206 -15.48 -7.15 -4.98
CA TYR A 206 -14.71 -8.40 -4.92
C TYR A 206 -13.33 -8.22 -4.31
N PHE A 207 -12.65 -7.09 -4.52
CA PHE A 207 -11.38 -6.83 -3.84
C PHE A 207 -11.56 -6.70 -2.31
N ILE A 208 -12.62 -6.02 -1.86
CA ILE A 208 -12.96 -5.93 -0.43
C ILE A 208 -13.28 -7.30 0.15
N ASP A 209 -14.13 -8.06 -0.53
CA ASP A 209 -14.45 -9.43 -0.12
C ASP A 209 -13.21 -10.32 -0.07
N PHE A 210 -12.32 -10.23 -1.07
CA PHE A 210 -11.10 -11.01 -1.11
C PHE A 210 -10.18 -10.67 0.07
N PHE A 211 -10.05 -9.40 0.42
CA PHE A 211 -9.31 -8.96 1.60
C PHE A 211 -9.87 -9.59 2.89
N TYR A 212 -11.19 -9.53 3.11
CA TYR A 212 -11.80 -9.96 4.37
C TYR A 212 -12.04 -11.46 4.50
N ASN A 213 -12.22 -12.16 3.38
CA ASN A 213 -12.73 -13.53 3.37
C ASN A 213 -11.76 -14.55 2.75
N ASN A 214 -10.67 -14.14 2.08
CA ASN A 214 -9.73 -15.11 1.53
C ASN A 214 -8.83 -15.72 2.64
N PRO A 215 -8.85 -17.05 2.84
CA PRO A 215 -8.09 -17.70 3.90
C PRO A 215 -6.58 -17.56 3.75
N ALA A 216 -6.06 -17.30 2.54
CA ALA A 216 -4.64 -17.05 2.33
C ALA A 216 -4.13 -15.87 3.17
N PHE A 217 -4.98 -14.87 3.41
CA PHE A 217 -4.63 -13.66 4.14
C PHE A 217 -4.79 -13.78 5.65
N ALA A 218 -5.38 -14.86 6.16
CA ALA A 218 -5.51 -15.08 7.60
C ALA A 218 -4.15 -15.06 8.32
N SER A 219 -3.11 -15.58 7.65
CA SER A 219 -1.73 -15.58 8.15
C SER A 219 -1.09 -14.19 8.27
N LEU A 220 -1.69 -13.17 7.64
CA LEU A 220 -1.22 -11.79 7.65
C LEU A 220 -1.92 -10.94 8.72
N SER A 221 -2.84 -11.52 9.49
CA SER A 221 -3.58 -10.81 10.54
C SER A 221 -2.64 -10.01 11.45
N PHE A 222 -2.99 -8.74 11.69
CA PHE A 222 -2.19 -7.84 12.51
C PHE A 222 -3.04 -7.15 13.58
N LYS A 223 -2.55 -7.19 14.82
CA LYS A 223 -3.01 -6.37 15.95
C LYS A 223 -1.85 -5.54 16.50
N GLY A 224 -2.15 -4.33 16.92
CA GLY A 224 -1.17 -3.43 17.51
C GLY A 224 -1.20 -2.03 16.93
N LYS A 225 -0.15 -1.26 17.21
CA LYS A 225 -0.04 0.14 16.80
C LYS A 225 0.63 0.28 15.45
N VAL A 226 0.02 1.11 14.61
CA VAL A 226 0.55 1.52 13.30
C VAL A 226 0.44 3.03 13.13
N TYR A 227 1.22 3.57 12.21
CA TYR A 227 1.37 5.00 11.99
C TYR A 227 1.08 5.36 10.54
N ARG A 228 0.47 6.52 10.31
CA ARG A 228 0.23 7.07 8.97
C ARG A 228 0.47 8.56 8.98
N GLY A 229 1.33 9.03 8.08
CA GLY A 229 1.39 10.44 7.74
C GLY A 229 0.27 10.81 6.79
N THR A 230 -0.51 11.84 7.12
CA THR A 230 -1.59 12.34 6.27
C THR A 230 -1.66 13.87 6.27
N CYS A 231 -2.59 14.38 5.49
CA CYS A 231 -2.62 15.75 5.00
C CYS A 231 -4.10 16.15 4.82
N MET A 232 -4.55 17.21 5.50
CA MET A 232 -5.95 17.66 5.48
C MET A 232 -6.06 19.18 5.52
N THR A 233 -7.24 19.74 5.28
CA THR A 233 -7.47 21.17 5.53
C THR A 233 -7.65 21.44 7.02
N HIS A 234 -7.45 22.70 7.44
CA HIS A 234 -7.78 23.11 8.81
C HIS A 234 -9.27 22.98 9.13
N ASP A 235 -10.15 23.16 8.15
CA ASP A 235 -11.59 23.06 8.37
C ASP A 235 -12.05 21.62 8.54
N ASP A 236 -11.48 20.69 7.79
CA ASP A 236 -11.72 19.28 8.01
C ASP A 236 -11.22 18.82 9.39
N PHE A 237 -10.04 19.28 9.81
CA PHE A 237 -9.48 18.95 11.12
C PHE A 237 -10.40 19.38 12.27
N LYS A 238 -11.02 20.58 12.18
CA LYS A 238 -11.96 21.09 13.18
C LYS A 238 -13.23 20.26 13.33
N GLN A 239 -13.57 19.44 12.33
CA GLN A 239 -14.78 18.62 12.39
C GLN A 239 -14.64 17.43 13.35
N PHE A 240 -13.41 17.09 13.76
CA PHE A 240 -13.10 15.93 14.57
C PHE A 240 -12.75 16.33 16.01
N SER A 241 -13.24 15.54 16.97
CA SER A 241 -13.04 15.79 18.39
C SER A 241 -12.71 14.49 19.13
N VAL A 242 -12.00 14.62 20.26
CA VAL A 242 -11.74 13.48 21.15
C VAL A 242 -13.05 12.85 21.59
N GLY A 243 -13.13 11.52 21.51
CA GLY A 243 -14.34 10.73 21.77
C GLY A 243 -15.21 10.50 20.54
N GLY A 244 -15.07 11.32 19.49
CA GLY A 244 -15.77 11.13 18.22
C GLY A 244 -15.32 9.86 17.50
N LYS A 245 -16.25 9.25 16.76
CA LYS A 245 -15.98 8.07 15.92
C LYS A 245 -15.84 8.47 14.46
N VAL A 246 -14.89 7.82 13.80
CA VAL A 246 -14.64 7.97 12.37
C VAL A 246 -14.57 6.61 11.70
N MET A 247 -14.83 6.60 10.39
CA MET A 247 -14.76 5.40 9.57
C MET A 247 -13.93 5.68 8.32
N ASN A 248 -13.07 4.74 7.92
CA ASN A 248 -12.38 4.85 6.64
C ASN A 248 -13.15 4.16 5.52
N LYS A 249 -13.38 4.82 4.39
CA LYS A 249 -13.99 4.16 3.21
C LYS A 249 -13.00 3.39 2.35
N VAL A 250 -11.73 3.76 2.44
CA VAL A 250 -10.63 3.22 1.63
C VAL A 250 -9.78 2.25 2.41
N PHE A 251 -8.98 1.47 1.72
CA PHE A 251 -7.86 0.80 2.36
C PHE A 251 -6.82 1.84 2.79
N MET A 252 -6.37 1.78 4.05
CA MET A 252 -5.37 2.72 4.56
C MET A 252 -4.01 2.05 4.68
N SER A 253 -3.04 2.48 3.86
CA SER A 253 -1.63 2.11 4.05
C SER A 253 -1.07 2.74 5.31
N THR A 254 -0.58 1.93 6.23
CA THR A 254 0.06 2.37 7.47
C THR A 254 1.41 1.69 7.63
N THR A 255 2.22 2.10 8.59
CA THR A 255 3.52 1.49 8.88
C THR A 255 3.64 1.10 10.34
N LYS A 256 4.31 -0.01 10.64
CA LYS A 256 4.71 -0.38 12.01
C LYS A 256 5.81 0.54 12.56
N ASP A 257 6.49 1.30 11.70
CA ASP A 257 7.62 2.16 12.06
C ASP A 257 7.18 3.62 12.23
N ARG A 258 7.19 4.10 13.48
CA ARG A 258 6.81 5.49 13.78
C ARG A 258 7.67 6.51 13.03
N LYS A 259 8.98 6.25 12.87
CA LYS A 259 9.88 7.18 12.16
C LYS A 259 9.51 7.27 10.69
N MET A 260 9.11 6.16 10.06
CA MET A 260 8.59 6.17 8.70
C MET A 260 7.29 6.97 8.62
N GLY A 261 6.37 6.79 9.59
CA GLY A 261 5.14 7.59 9.67
C GLY A 261 5.40 9.10 9.79
N GLU A 262 6.37 9.49 10.61
CA GLU A 262 6.82 10.90 10.76
C GLU A 262 7.42 11.45 9.48
N GLN A 263 8.26 10.68 8.79
CA GLN A 263 8.84 11.07 7.50
C GLN A 263 7.74 11.30 6.46
N LEU A 264 6.73 10.44 6.40
CA LEU A 264 5.58 10.59 5.50
C LEU A 264 4.73 11.82 5.87
N ALA A 265 4.51 12.09 7.16
CA ALA A 265 3.72 13.22 7.62
C ALA A 265 4.39 14.58 7.32
N THR A 266 5.71 14.63 7.46
CA THR A 266 6.53 15.85 7.27
C THR A 266 6.86 16.13 5.81
N LYS A 267 6.83 15.12 4.93
CA LYS A 267 7.06 15.25 3.48
C LYS A 267 6.19 16.32 2.82
N HIS A 268 4.96 16.53 3.31
CA HIS A 268 4.04 17.51 2.75
C HIS A 268 4.29 18.94 3.21
N LEU A 269 5.13 19.18 4.22
CA LEU A 269 5.37 20.52 4.75
C LEU A 269 6.13 21.40 3.73
N THR A 270 7.15 20.86 3.06
CA THR A 270 7.99 21.59 2.10
C THR A 270 7.27 21.94 0.78
N TYR A 271 6.36 21.09 0.31
CA TYR A 271 5.58 21.37 -0.91
C TYR A 271 4.60 22.54 -0.73
N ARG A 272 4.13 22.77 0.51
CA ARG A 272 3.09 23.74 0.84
C ARG A 272 3.58 25.18 1.04
N GLU A 273 4.89 25.40 1.13
CA GLU A 273 5.47 26.74 1.32
C GLU A 273 5.62 27.53 0.00
N LYS A 274 5.47 26.91 -1.18
CA LYS A 274 5.42 27.63 -2.46
C LYS A 274 4.03 28.23 -2.68
N GLN A 275 3.97 29.56 -2.57
CA GLN A 275 2.76 30.40 -2.56
C GLN A 275 1.96 30.42 -3.87
N HIS A 276 0.62 30.31 -3.78
CA HIS A 276 -0.38 30.98 -4.64
C HIS A 276 -1.82 30.68 -4.15
N GLY A 277 -2.22 31.23 -3.01
CA GLY A 277 -3.64 31.28 -2.60
C GLY A 277 -4.33 29.94 -2.31
N GLU A 278 -3.61 28.81 -2.28
CA GLU A 278 -4.19 27.51 -1.92
C GLU A 278 -4.48 27.40 -0.41
N ASN A 279 -5.53 26.64 -0.06
CA ASN A 279 -5.93 26.36 1.32
C ASN A 279 -4.72 25.94 2.19
N VAL A 280 -4.53 26.59 3.35
CA VAL A 280 -3.52 26.18 4.33
C VAL A 280 -3.86 24.77 4.82
N LYS A 281 -2.99 23.81 4.50
CA LYS A 281 -3.20 22.41 4.87
C LYS A 281 -2.43 22.07 6.16
N LEU A 282 -3.06 21.28 7.02
CA LEU A 282 -2.50 20.66 8.20
C LEU A 282 -1.85 19.32 7.82
N SER A 283 -0.63 19.07 8.26
CA SER A 283 -0.03 17.73 8.25
C SER A 283 -0.36 17.03 9.57
N ALA A 284 -0.65 15.74 9.52
CA ALA A 284 -0.93 14.96 10.71
C ALA A 284 -0.15 13.64 10.74
N LEU A 285 0.40 13.30 11.89
CA LEU A 285 0.81 11.93 12.20
C LEU A 285 -0.33 11.25 12.95
N CYS A 286 -0.85 10.18 12.36
CA CYS A 286 -1.96 9.42 12.93
C CYS A 286 -1.45 8.10 13.48
N THR A 287 -1.75 7.82 14.74
CA THR A 287 -1.50 6.51 15.37
C THR A 287 -2.81 5.74 15.42
N TYR A 288 -2.84 4.53 14.89
CA TYR A 288 -4.01 3.64 14.99
C TYR A 288 -3.65 2.43 15.83
N GLU A 289 -4.44 2.16 16.86
CA GLU A 289 -4.41 0.90 17.60
C GLU A 289 -5.46 -0.05 17.01
N ILE A 290 -5.00 -1.05 16.27
CA ILE A 290 -5.82 -2.12 15.68
C ILE A 290 -5.97 -3.23 16.73
N ILE A 291 -7.22 -3.60 17.03
CA ILE A 291 -7.57 -4.58 18.06
C ILE A 291 -8.24 -5.83 17.48
N ASN A 292 -8.81 -5.73 16.26
CA ASN A 292 -9.43 -6.85 15.56
C ASN A 292 -8.43 -7.52 14.62
N ASP A 293 -8.51 -8.85 14.53
CA ASP A 293 -7.62 -9.69 13.72
C ASP A 293 -7.97 -9.65 12.23
N ARG A 294 -9.16 -9.17 11.88
CA ARG A 294 -9.65 -9.15 10.50
C ARG A 294 -9.44 -7.82 9.77
N THR A 295 -9.08 -6.76 10.48
CA THR A 295 -9.08 -5.39 9.93
C THR A 295 -7.69 -4.87 9.58
N GLY A 296 -6.63 -5.49 10.11
CA GLY A 296 -5.24 -5.20 9.74
C GLY A 296 -4.56 -6.38 9.06
N LEU A 297 -3.89 -6.15 7.93
CA LEU A 297 -2.98 -7.10 7.28
C LEU A 297 -1.53 -6.60 7.31
N ASP A 298 -0.63 -7.34 7.93
CA ASP A 298 0.81 -7.15 7.83
C ASP A 298 1.30 -7.59 6.45
N ILE A 299 1.53 -6.61 5.57
CA ILE A 299 1.94 -6.85 4.19
C ILE A 299 3.40 -6.49 3.95
N GLU A 300 4.21 -6.32 5.01
CA GLU A 300 5.65 -6.07 4.90
C GLU A 300 6.36 -7.11 4.02
N GLY A 301 6.01 -8.39 4.18
CA GLY A 301 6.60 -9.48 3.42
C GLY A 301 6.24 -9.49 1.93
N ILE A 302 5.11 -8.87 1.58
CA ILE A 302 4.47 -8.92 0.25
C ILE A 302 4.72 -7.64 -0.54
N SER A 303 4.70 -6.50 0.12
CA SER A 303 4.87 -5.17 -0.47
C SER A 303 6.19 -5.07 -1.23
N GLU A 304 6.16 -4.36 -2.35
CA GLU A 304 7.39 -3.97 -3.05
C GLU A 304 8.20 -2.92 -2.27
N TYR A 305 7.60 -2.31 -1.24
CA TYR A 305 8.21 -1.31 -0.37
C TYR A 305 8.46 -1.90 1.02
N LYS A 306 9.23 -2.99 1.10
CA LYS A 306 9.47 -3.75 2.35
C LYS A 306 10.01 -2.88 3.50
N ASN A 307 10.82 -1.88 3.19
CA ASN A 307 11.36 -0.89 4.12
C ASN A 307 10.28 -0.03 4.81
N GLU A 308 9.07 0.07 4.24
CA GLU A 308 7.96 0.80 4.84
C GLU A 308 7.28 0.00 5.95
N LYS A 309 7.55 -1.30 6.11
CA LYS A 309 6.92 -2.17 7.12
C LYS A 309 5.40 -2.01 7.12
N GLU A 310 4.83 -2.07 5.92
CA GLU A 310 3.46 -1.68 5.63
C GLU A 310 2.45 -2.63 6.29
N VAL A 311 1.46 -2.04 6.97
CA VAL A 311 0.25 -2.72 7.44
C VAL A 311 -0.93 -2.05 6.75
N LEU A 312 -1.77 -2.85 6.10
CA LEU A 312 -2.95 -2.37 5.40
C LEU A 312 -4.18 -2.48 6.31
N ILE A 313 -4.83 -1.36 6.57
CA ILE A 313 -6.12 -1.34 7.28
C ILE A 313 -7.24 -1.47 6.25
N GLY A 314 -8.14 -2.43 6.48
CA GLY A 314 -9.29 -2.72 5.63
C GLY A 314 -10.32 -1.59 5.59
N THR A 315 -11.12 -1.57 4.52
CA THR A 315 -12.20 -0.60 4.32
C THR A 315 -13.28 -0.71 5.40
N LEU A 316 -14.01 0.38 5.62
CA LEU A 316 -15.07 0.50 6.60
C LEU A 316 -14.62 0.26 8.05
N THR A 317 -13.31 0.22 8.36
CA THR A 317 -12.85 0.08 9.74
C THR A 317 -13.24 1.34 10.53
N THR A 318 -13.74 1.14 11.75
CA THR A 318 -14.22 2.23 12.60
C THR A 318 -13.24 2.49 13.72
N PHE A 319 -12.97 3.76 14.00
CA PHE A 319 -12.02 4.19 15.01
C PHE A 319 -12.62 5.28 15.88
N LYS A 320 -12.37 5.19 17.19
CA LYS A 320 -12.59 6.27 18.14
C LYS A 320 -11.34 7.14 18.24
N ILE A 321 -11.51 8.46 18.13
CA ILE A 321 -10.42 9.42 18.37
C ILE A 321 -10.16 9.46 19.88
N THR A 322 -8.96 9.06 20.29
CA THR A 322 -8.58 9.01 21.71
C THR A 322 -7.83 10.26 22.14
N THR A 323 -7.02 10.85 21.25
CA THR A 323 -6.32 12.10 21.53
C THR A 323 -6.15 12.94 20.26
N ILE A 324 -6.06 14.25 20.44
CA ILE A 324 -5.67 15.22 19.41
C ILE A 324 -4.64 16.17 20.05
N ARG A 325 -3.45 16.29 19.45
CA ARG A 325 -2.38 17.18 19.92
C ARG A 325 -1.94 18.11 18.78
N GLN A 326 -2.12 19.41 18.95
CA GLN A 326 -1.56 20.40 18.03
C GLN A 326 -0.09 20.66 18.40
N ILE A 327 0.85 20.19 17.59
CA ILE A 327 2.29 20.28 17.88
C ILE A 327 2.88 21.59 17.35
N ALA A 328 2.48 22.00 16.14
CA ALA A 328 2.86 23.27 15.53
C ALA A 328 1.69 23.80 14.68
N ARG A 329 1.76 25.04 14.19
CA ARG A 329 0.66 25.67 13.42
C ARG A 329 0.07 24.78 12.33
N ASN A 330 0.90 24.04 11.60
CA ASN A 330 0.49 23.16 10.49
C ASN A 330 0.85 21.68 10.73
N TYR A 331 1.07 21.27 11.98
CA TYR A 331 1.38 19.89 12.33
C TYR A 331 0.64 19.43 13.59
N ALA A 332 -0.05 18.30 13.50
CA ALA A 332 -0.78 17.68 14.61
C ALA A 332 -0.46 16.19 14.73
N GLU A 333 -0.69 15.64 15.92
CA GLU A 333 -0.76 14.21 16.14
C GLU A 333 -2.18 13.82 16.56
N ILE A 334 -2.66 12.70 16.04
CA ILE A 334 -4.00 12.19 16.33
C ILE A 334 -3.89 10.71 16.64
N ASP A 335 -4.40 10.30 17.80
CA ASP A 335 -4.44 8.89 18.17
C ASP A 335 -5.85 8.34 18.01
N PHE A 336 -5.94 7.14 17.45
CA PHE A 336 -7.14 6.40 17.16
C PHE A 336 -7.05 5.03 17.81
N ARG A 337 -8.17 4.56 18.36
CA ARG A 337 -8.34 3.17 18.78
C ARG A 337 -9.50 2.58 17.99
N GLU A 338 -9.27 1.43 17.38
CA GLU A 338 -10.30 0.73 16.64
C GLU A 338 -11.50 0.45 17.55
N CYS A 339 -12.72 0.62 17.03
CA CYS A 339 -13.92 0.26 17.74
C CYS A 339 -14.05 -1.26 17.83
N GLU A 340 -14.58 -1.74 18.95
CA GLU A 340 -14.94 -3.14 19.11
C GLU A 340 -16.04 -3.54 18.12
N GLN A 341 -16.13 -4.84 17.84
CA GLN A 341 -17.23 -5.38 17.07
C GLN A 341 -18.56 -5.03 17.76
N VAL A 342 -19.47 -4.45 16.99
CA VAL A 342 -20.86 -4.31 17.43
C VAL A 342 -21.50 -5.68 17.24
N ASN A 343 -21.86 -6.35 18.33
CA ASN A 343 -22.66 -7.58 18.27
C ASN A 343 -24.08 -7.18 17.85
N SER A 344 -24.50 -7.57 16.66
CA SER A 344 -25.88 -7.38 16.18
C SER A 344 -26.80 -8.53 16.62
N HIS A 345 -26.59 -9.12 17.81
CA HIS A 345 -27.41 -10.20 18.38
C HIS A 345 -27.80 -9.88 19.83
N ASP A 346 -28.39 -8.71 20.04
CA ASP A 346 -29.38 -8.54 21.09
C ASP A 346 -30.68 -8.17 20.35
N ASP A 347 -31.73 -8.95 20.59
CA ASP A 347 -33.12 -8.87 20.08
C ASP A 347 -33.41 -9.48 18.69
N ASP A 348 -33.70 -10.78 18.68
CA ASP A 348 -35.02 -11.29 18.32
C ASP A 348 -35.07 -12.80 18.64
N ASP A 349 -35.36 -13.11 19.91
CA ASP A 349 -36.04 -14.36 20.28
C ASP A 349 -37.39 -14.34 19.55
N PHE A 350 -37.41 -14.81 18.30
CA PHE A 350 -38.61 -15.39 17.73
C PHE A 350 -38.77 -16.74 18.43
N ASP A 351 -39.46 -16.71 19.57
CA ASP A 351 -40.17 -17.87 20.11
C ASP A 351 -41.07 -18.41 18.97
N ASP A 352 -40.60 -19.46 18.30
CA ASP A 352 -41.42 -20.34 17.48
C ASP A 352 -42.29 -21.19 18.43
N ASP A 353 -43.49 -20.70 18.72
CA ASP A 353 -44.63 -21.50 19.22
C ASP A 353 -45.60 -21.87 18.08
#